data_AF-A0A8J8IZ11-F1
#
_entry.id   AF-A0A8J8IZ11-F1
#
_cell.length_a   1.000
_cell.length_b   1.000
_cell.length_c   1.000
_cell.angle_alpha   90.00
_cell.angle_beta   90.00
_cell.angle_gamma   90.00
#
_symmetry.space_group_name_H-M   'P 1'
#
loop_
_entity.id
_entity.type
_entity.pdbx_description
1 polymer ?
#
loop_
_entity_poly.entity_id
_entity_poly.type
_entity_poly.pdbx_seq_one_letter_code
_entity_poly.pdbx_strand_id
1 'polypeptide(L)'
;MREGIYWAYMGRPFEVLPFLRGKLLSKAASLNGNSKEAEVNVERILKELEAMYKQISMADKVEKKQIEEILAYKEKFAELLLFGEGL
;
A
#
# COMPACT_ATOMS: atom_id res chain seq x y z
N MET A 1 7.97 -0.24 20.55
CA MET A 1 8.29 -0.57 19.14
C MET A 1 7.12 -0.33 18.15
N ARG A 2 6.09 0.47 18.49
CA ARG A 2 4.93 0.73 17.59
C ARG A 2 4.98 2.09 16.89
N GLU A 3 5.66 3.10 17.44
CA GLU A 3 5.69 4.45 16.86
C GLU A 3 6.56 4.55 15.60
N GLY A 4 7.67 3.81 15.49
CA GLY A 4 8.55 3.91 14.30
C GLY A 4 7.89 3.46 12.99
N ILE A 5 7.07 2.40 13.03
CA ILE A 5 6.27 1.95 11.87
C ILE A 5 5.10 2.91 11.63
N TYR A 6 4.55 3.50 12.71
CA TYR A 6 3.50 4.51 12.67
C TYR A 6 3.95 5.78 11.94
N TRP A 7 5.18 6.25 12.18
CA TRP A 7 5.77 7.40 11.47
C TRP A 7 6.16 7.07 10.03
N ALA A 8 6.60 5.84 9.74
CA ALA A 8 6.87 5.41 8.36
C ALA A 8 5.58 5.32 7.52
N TYR A 9 4.43 4.98 8.14
CA TYR A 9 3.14 4.96 7.47
C TYR A 9 2.45 6.33 7.45
N MET A 10 2.50 7.13 8.52
CA MET A 10 1.77 8.41 8.64
C MET A 10 2.58 9.65 8.24
N GLY A 11 3.92 9.61 8.32
CA GLY A 11 4.74 10.82 8.28
C GLY A 11 4.95 11.39 6.87
N ARG A 12 5.11 10.51 5.87
CA ARG A 12 5.37 10.91 4.47
C ARG A 12 4.80 9.91 3.48
N PRO A 13 3.47 9.71 3.45
CA PRO A 13 2.83 8.80 2.50
C PRO A 13 3.24 9.09 1.04
N PHE A 14 3.45 10.36 0.68
CA PHE A 14 3.93 10.77 -0.64
C PHE A 14 5.36 10.33 -0.98
N GLU A 15 6.22 10.03 0.01
CA GLU A 15 7.56 9.47 -0.23
C GLU A 15 7.54 7.94 -0.28
N VAL A 16 6.64 7.32 0.46
CA VAL A 16 6.56 5.86 0.58
C VAL A 16 5.76 5.23 -0.55
N LEU A 17 4.72 5.89 -1.06
CA LEU A 17 3.88 5.39 -2.15
C LEU A 17 4.68 5.18 -3.47
N PRO A 18 5.54 6.10 -3.93
CA PRO A 18 6.36 5.87 -5.13
C PRO A 18 7.32 4.68 -4.98
N PHE A 19 7.90 4.50 -3.79
CA PHE A 19 8.77 3.36 -3.49
C PHE A 19 7.99 2.04 -3.49
N LEU A 20 6.84 1.99 -2.80
CA LEU A 20 5.93 0.84 -2.80
C LEU A 20 5.48 0.48 -4.21
N ARG A 21 5.11 1.48 -5.01
CA ARG A 21 4.73 1.33 -6.41
C ARG A 21 5.82 0.64 -7.21
N GLY A 22 7.06 1.15 -7.16
CA GLY A 22 8.18 0.55 -7.88
C GLY A 22 8.42 -0.91 -7.49
N LYS A 23 8.35 -1.22 -6.19
CA LYS A 23 8.55 -2.58 -5.67
C LYS A 23 7.43 -3.54 -6.08
N LEU A 24 6.18 -3.11 -5.99
CA LEU A 24 5.01 -3.93 -6.33
C LEU A 24 4.91 -4.19 -7.83
N LEU A 25 5.14 -3.17 -8.67
CA LEU A 25 5.13 -3.32 -10.13
C LEU A 25 6.30 -4.20 -10.60
N SER A 26 7.49 -4.05 -10.02
CA SER A 26 8.63 -4.92 -10.34
C SER A 26 8.36 -6.38 -9.98
N LYS A 27 7.63 -6.64 -8.88
CA LYS A 27 7.26 -8.01 -8.52
C LYS A 27 6.15 -8.55 -9.41
N ALA A 28 5.13 -7.75 -9.74
CA ALA A 28 4.09 -8.12 -10.71
C ALA A 28 4.67 -8.50 -12.08
N ALA A 29 5.67 -7.76 -12.57
CA ALA A 29 6.37 -8.05 -13.82
C ALA A 29 7.20 -9.35 -13.77
N SER A 30 7.63 -9.79 -12.58
CA SER A 30 8.38 -11.03 -12.41
C SER A 30 7.50 -12.29 -12.38
N LEU A 31 6.18 -12.14 -12.24
CA LEU A 31 5.23 -13.25 -12.26
C LEU A 31 4.86 -13.56 -13.70
N ASN A 32 5.36 -14.70 -14.19
CA ASN A 32 5.08 -15.22 -15.52
C ASN A 32 3.59 -15.60 -15.66
N GLY A 33 2.77 -14.60 -16.00
CA GLY A 33 1.35 -14.78 -16.26
C GLY A 33 0.53 -13.64 -15.68
N ASN A 34 -0.04 -12.82 -16.56
CA ASN A 34 -0.99 -11.74 -16.26
C ASN A 34 -0.44 -10.48 -15.58
N SER A 35 0.81 -10.10 -15.91
CA SER A 35 1.48 -8.84 -15.46
C SER A 35 0.56 -7.62 -15.57
N LYS A 36 -0.24 -7.52 -16.64
CA LYS A 36 -1.08 -6.34 -16.87
C LYS A 36 -2.25 -6.22 -15.89
N GLU A 37 -2.90 -7.33 -15.53
CA GLU A 37 -3.97 -7.31 -14.52
C GLU A 37 -3.39 -7.07 -13.12
N ALA A 38 -2.23 -7.65 -12.82
CA ALA A 38 -1.50 -7.40 -11.58
C ALA A 38 -1.09 -5.92 -11.44
N GLU A 39 -0.56 -5.31 -12.51
CA GLU A 39 -0.26 -3.88 -12.57
C GLU A 39 -1.49 -3.02 -12.31
N VAL A 40 -2.62 -3.30 -12.98
CA VAL A 40 -3.88 -2.56 -12.79
C VAL A 40 -4.37 -2.67 -11.34
N ASN A 41 -4.28 -3.85 -10.73
CA ASN A 41 -4.67 -4.06 -9.33
C ASN A 41 -3.74 -3.32 -8.36
N VAL A 42 -2.43 -3.35 -8.59
CA VAL A 42 -1.44 -2.61 -7.80
C VAL A 42 -1.71 -1.10 -7.86
N GLU A 43 -1.91 -0.55 -9.05
CA GLU A 43 -2.22 0.87 -9.24
C GLU A 43 -3.52 1.28 -8.55
N ARG A 44 -4.57 0.45 -8.63
CA ARG A 44 -5.84 0.70 -7.96
C ARG A 44 -5.66 0.78 -6.44
N ILE A 45 -4.98 -0.19 -5.84
CA ILE A 45 -4.80 -0.25 -4.38
C ILE A 45 -3.92 0.91 -3.89
N LEU A 46 -2.88 1.27 -4.64
CA LEU A 46 -2.04 2.43 -4.31
C LEU A 46 -2.82 3.75 -4.36
N LYS A 47 -3.71 3.94 -5.35
CA LYS A 47 -4.60 5.10 -5.40
C LYS A 47 -5.59 5.15 -4.25
N GLU A 48 -6.16 4.02 -3.86
CA GLU A 48 -7.07 3.96 -2.70
C GLU A 48 -6.34 4.34 -1.41
N LEU A 49 -5.10 3.85 -1.24
CA LEU A 49 -4.26 4.20 -0.10
C LEU A 49 -3.85 5.68 -0.11
N GLU A 50 -3.49 6.25 -1.27
CA GLU A 50 -3.20 7.68 -1.42
C GLU A 50 -4.39 8.56 -1.03
N ALA A 51 -5.59 8.21 -1.49
CA ALA A 51 -6.81 8.92 -1.15
C ALA A 51 -7.09 8.90 0.35
N MET A 52 -6.88 7.74 1.00
CA MET A 52 -7.04 7.59 2.45
C MET A 52 -6.04 8.45 3.22
N TYR A 53 -4.77 8.46 2.82
CA TYR A 53 -3.78 9.34 3.41
C TYR A 53 -4.13 10.82 3.25
N LYS A 54 -4.63 11.21 2.07
CA LYS A 54 -5.09 12.59 1.84
C LYS A 54 -6.25 12.95 2.75
N GLN A 55 -7.24 12.07 2.91
CA GLN A 55 -8.36 12.31 3.83
C GLN A 55 -7.90 12.46 5.28
N ILE A 56 -6.98 11.61 5.74
CA ILE A 56 -6.42 11.69 7.10
C ILE A 56 -5.62 12.97 7.29
N SER A 57 -4.85 13.39 6.28
CA SER A 57 -4.06 14.64 6.35
C SER A 57 -4.91 15.90 6.45
N MET A 58 -6.16 15.83 5.99
CA MET A 58 -7.14 16.93 6.05
C MET A 58 -8.05 16.86 7.27
N ALA A 59 -7.95 15.80 8.08
CA ALA A 59 -8.81 15.60 9.24
C ALA A 59 -8.22 16.30 10.48
N ASP A 60 -9.07 17.04 11.22
CA ASP A 60 -8.69 17.67 12.49
C ASP A 60 -8.32 16.64 13.57
N LYS A 61 -8.82 15.41 13.43
CA LYS A 61 -8.54 14.29 14.32
C LYS A 61 -8.51 12.99 13.52
N VAL A 62 -7.49 12.18 13.79
CA VAL A 62 -7.38 10.82 13.22
C VAL A 62 -8.13 9.83 14.10
N GLU A 63 -9.08 9.12 13.50
CA GLU A 63 -9.87 8.09 14.17
C GLU A 63 -9.19 6.72 14.13
N LYS A 64 -9.44 5.89 15.15
CA LYS A 64 -8.92 4.52 15.25
C LYS A 64 -9.26 3.68 14.02
N LYS A 65 -10.47 3.85 13.47
CA LYS A 65 -10.94 3.16 12.27
C LYS A 65 -10.07 3.48 11.04
N GLN A 66 -9.64 4.72 10.88
CA GLN A 66 -8.78 5.13 9.77
C GLN A 66 -7.39 4.50 9.87
N ILE A 67 -6.87 4.34 11.08
CA ILE A 67 -5.61 3.63 11.34
C ILE A 67 -5.75 2.14 11.03
N GLU A 68 -6.86 1.52 11.43
CA GLU A 68 -7.17 0.12 11.12
C GLU A 68 -7.28 -0.12 9.60
N GLU A 69 -7.92 0.80 8.88
CA GLU A 69 -8.01 0.75 7.42
C GLU A 69 -6.64 0.86 6.74
N ILE A 70 -5.77 1.78 7.18
CA ILE A 70 -4.38 1.86 6.71
C ILE A 70 -3.62 0.54 6.95
N LEU A 71 -3.77 -0.05 8.14
CA LEU A 71 -3.09 -1.29 8.48
C LEU A 71 -3.58 -2.46 7.61
N ALA A 72 -4.85 -2.47 7.22
CA ALA A 72 -5.39 -3.49 6.31
C ALA A 72 -4.74 -3.43 4.91
N TYR A 73 -4.26 -2.27 4.45
CA TYR A 73 -3.49 -2.21 3.19
C TYR A 73 -2.16 -2.96 3.28
N LYS A 74 -1.56 -3.06 4.47
CA LYS A 74 -0.35 -3.88 4.66
C LYS A 74 -0.62 -5.35 4.33
N GLU A 75 -1.78 -5.87 4.73
CA GLU A 75 -2.19 -7.24 4.44
C GLU A 75 -2.49 -7.43 2.95
N LYS A 76 -3.23 -6.51 2.33
CA LYS A 76 -3.49 -6.51 0.87
C LYS A 76 -2.19 -6.50 0.04
N PHE A 77 -1.19 -5.73 0.44
CA PHE A 77 0.11 -5.74 -0.24
C PHE A 77 0.91 -6.99 0.05
N ALA A 78 0.84 -7.53 1.28
CA ALA A 78 1.48 -8.80 1.59
C ALA A 78 0.92 -9.92 0.73
N GLU A 79 -0.40 -9.99 0.54
CA GLU A 79 -1.05 -10.92 -0.38
C GLU A 79 -0.52 -10.74 -1.80
N LEU A 80 -0.53 -9.53 -2.35
CA LEU A 80 0.00 -9.27 -3.70
C LEU A 80 1.49 -9.62 -3.86
N LEU A 81 2.29 -9.47 -2.80
CA LEU A 81 3.71 -9.80 -2.80
C LEU A 81 4.00 -11.29 -2.55
N LEU A 82 3.10 -12.01 -1.88
CA LEU A 82 3.23 -13.43 -1.51
C LEU A 82 2.55 -14.37 -2.50
N PHE A 83 1.49 -13.95 -3.19
CA PHE A 83 0.88 -14.69 -4.31
C PHE A 83 1.81 -14.78 -5.54
N GLY A 84 3.03 -14.23 -5.44
CA GLY A 84 4.12 -14.49 -6.36
C GLY A 84 5.06 -15.64 -6.00
N GLU A 85 4.87 -16.29 -4.84
CA GLU A 85 5.67 -17.45 -4.38
C GLU A 85 4.87 -18.76 -4.42
N GLY A 86 3.91 -18.86 -5.34
CA GLY A 86 3.07 -20.04 -5.53
C GLY A 86 3.04 -20.53 -6.96
N LEU A 87 4.13 -21.16 -7.40
CA LEU A 87 4.18 -22.29 -8.35
C LEU A 87 5.55 -22.98 -8.26
#